data_AF-A0A396C1L9-F1
#
_entry.id   AF-A0A396C1L9-F1
#
_cell.length_a   1.000
_cell.length_b   1.000
_cell.length_c   1.000
_cell.angle_alpha   90.00
_cell.angle_beta   90.00
_cell.angle_gamma   90.00
#
_symmetry.space_group_name_H-M   'P 1'
#
loop_
_entity.id
_entity.type
_entity.pdbx_description
1 polymer ?
#
loop_
_entity_poly.entity_id
_entity_poly.type
_entity_poly.pdbx_seq_one_letter_code
_entity_poly.pdbx_strand_id
1 'polypeptide(L)'
;MKRLTSQIATSPNQAKYLITLGISPETADFRYESWNEFNDGSGKWSKPKLNIGFNPESSAFMGTCTNVIETPAWSLSQILHLLPKWVTNPTVDLILNIDFSFDISYRWRDNRDISNYVTFDKGDIFINACDALEWVIQQGFFNKGYLA
;
A
#
# COMPACT_ATOMS: atom_id res chain seq x y z
N MET A 1 -24.06 -1.30 16.78
CA MET A 1 -22.67 -0.85 16.95
C MET A 1 -22.06 -0.71 15.56
N LYS A 2 -21.81 0.52 15.06
CA LYS A 2 -21.13 0.70 13.76
C LYS A 2 -19.68 0.25 13.94
N ARG A 3 -19.28 -0.84 13.28
CA ARG A 3 -17.88 -1.27 13.23
C ARG A 3 -17.09 -0.13 12.60
N LEU A 4 -16.10 0.41 13.29
CA LEU A 4 -15.13 1.33 12.68
C LEU A 4 -14.36 0.49 11.64
N THR A 5 -14.70 0.67 10.38
CA THR A 5 -14.05 0.02 9.22
C THR A 5 -12.90 0.88 8.73
N SER A 6 -12.05 1.37 9.64
CA SER A 6 -10.85 2.11 9.25
C SER A 6 -9.82 1.11 8.72
N GLN A 7 -9.50 1.23 7.44
CA GLN A 7 -8.44 0.47 6.80
C GLN A 7 -7.09 0.83 7.42
N ILE A 8 -6.30 -0.17 7.83
CA ILE A 8 -5.00 0.03 8.49
C ILE A 8 -3.81 -0.22 7.56
N ALA A 9 -4.03 -1.03 6.51
CA ALA A 9 -3.05 -1.38 5.49
C ALA A 9 -3.78 -1.64 4.16
N THR A 10 -3.06 -1.71 3.04
CA THR A 10 -3.62 -2.04 1.72
C THR A 10 -4.50 -3.29 1.80
N SER A 11 -5.63 -3.27 1.11
CA SER A 11 -6.41 -4.50 0.86
C SER A 11 -5.59 -5.48 -0.02
N PRO A 12 -5.95 -6.78 -0.05
CA PRO A 12 -5.27 -7.73 -0.95
C PRO A 12 -5.26 -7.31 -2.42
N ASN A 13 -6.32 -6.66 -2.90
CA ASN A 13 -6.39 -6.14 -4.27
C ASN A 13 -5.43 -4.98 -4.50
N GLN A 14 -5.35 -4.03 -3.56
CA GLN A 14 -4.37 -2.93 -3.61
C GLN A 14 -2.94 -3.46 -3.51
N ALA A 15 -2.68 -4.44 -2.63
CA ALA A 15 -1.36 -5.07 -2.53
C ALA A 15 -0.94 -5.72 -3.86
N LYS A 16 -1.83 -6.52 -4.46
CA LYS A 16 -1.58 -7.13 -5.78
C LYS A 16 -1.33 -6.07 -6.86
N TYR A 17 -2.06 -4.96 -6.80
CA TYR A 17 -1.88 -3.83 -7.69
C TYR A 17 -0.47 -3.22 -7.56
N LEU A 18 -0.03 -2.90 -6.34
CA LEU A 18 1.31 -2.37 -6.09
C LEU A 18 2.43 -3.33 -6.53
N ILE A 19 2.26 -4.63 -6.32
CA ILE A 19 3.21 -5.66 -6.82
C ILE A 19 3.25 -5.65 -8.36
N THR A 20 2.10 -5.48 -9.02
CA THR A 20 2.02 -5.43 -10.50
C THR A 20 2.72 -4.19 -11.06
N LEU A 21 2.75 -3.08 -10.30
CA LEU A 21 3.53 -1.89 -10.63
C LEU A 21 5.05 -2.08 -10.43
N GLY A 22 5.47 -3.24 -9.92
CA GLY A 22 6.88 -3.56 -9.67
C GLY A 22 7.40 -3.11 -8.32
N ILE A 23 6.54 -2.67 -7.39
CA ILE A 23 6.98 -2.29 -6.04
C ILE A 23 7.46 -3.54 -5.30
N SER A 24 8.66 -3.45 -4.75
CA SER A 24 9.29 -4.57 -4.06
C SER A 24 8.49 -4.96 -2.81
N PRO A 25 8.10 -6.25 -2.67
CA PRO A 25 7.44 -6.77 -1.46
C PRO A 25 8.22 -6.52 -0.16
N GLU A 26 9.55 -6.34 -0.24
CA GLU A 26 10.40 -6.05 0.93
C GLU A 26 10.18 -4.65 1.51
N THR A 27 9.50 -3.77 0.77
CA THR A 27 9.12 -2.44 1.27
C THR A 27 7.85 -2.46 2.11
N ALA A 28 7.18 -3.61 2.22
CA ALA A 28 5.95 -3.77 2.99
C ALA A 28 6.24 -3.85 4.50
N ASP A 29 5.43 -3.14 5.29
CA ASP A 29 5.49 -3.11 6.75
C ASP A 29 4.45 -4.04 7.42
N PHE A 30 3.51 -4.58 6.64
CA PHE A 30 2.52 -5.57 7.05
C PHE A 30 2.55 -6.81 6.16
N ARG A 31 2.01 -7.92 6.67
CA ARG A 31 1.68 -9.10 5.87
C ARG A 31 0.30 -9.63 6.23
N TYR A 32 -0.47 -9.98 5.21
CA TYR A 32 -1.61 -10.86 5.37
C TYR A 32 -1.13 -12.28 5.43
N GLU A 33 -1.52 -12.98 6.48
CA GLU A 33 -1.26 -14.38 6.64
C GLU A 33 -2.58 -15.13 6.47
N SER A 34 -2.61 -16.06 5.52
CA SER A 34 -3.72 -17.00 5.38
C SER A 34 -3.22 -18.41 5.61
N TRP A 35 -3.95 -19.14 6.44
CA TRP A 35 -3.64 -20.51 6.81
C TRP A 35 -4.90 -21.35 6.80
N ASN A 36 -4.73 -22.61 6.42
CA ASN A 36 -5.76 -23.62 6.62
C ASN A 36 -5.58 -24.20 8.03
N GLU A 37 -6.61 -24.05 8.87
CA GLU A 37 -6.64 -24.74 10.16
C GLU A 37 -6.68 -26.26 9.94
N PHE A 38 -5.97 -26.99 10.80
CA PHE A 38 -5.83 -28.43 10.73
C PHE A 38 -7.19 -29.13 10.72
N ASN A 39 -7.23 -30.25 10.00
CA ASN A 39 -8.30 -31.22 9.98
C ASN A 39 -8.73 -31.56 11.42
N ASP A 40 -9.99 -31.29 11.79
CA ASP A 40 -10.57 -31.53 13.13
C ASP A 40 -10.72 -33.03 13.49
N GLY A 41 -9.99 -33.89 12.80
CA GLY A 41 -10.14 -35.35 12.83
C GLY A 41 -11.28 -35.87 11.95
N SER A 42 -12.09 -35.02 11.30
CA SER A 42 -13.25 -35.43 10.49
C SER A 42 -13.01 -35.54 8.98
N GLY A 43 -11.81 -35.21 8.50
CA GLY A 43 -11.51 -35.14 7.07
C GLY A 43 -11.87 -33.80 6.42
N LYS A 44 -12.38 -32.81 7.17
CA LYS A 44 -12.82 -31.52 6.64
C LYS A 44 -11.88 -30.38 7.02
N TRP A 45 -11.47 -29.63 6.02
CA TRP A 45 -10.76 -28.36 6.19
C TRP A 45 -11.74 -27.27 6.63
N SER A 46 -11.41 -26.51 7.68
CA SER A 46 -12.15 -25.30 8.05
C SER A 46 -11.77 -24.12 7.16
N LYS A 47 -12.62 -23.09 7.13
CA LYS A 47 -12.44 -21.92 6.26
C LYS A 47 -11.12 -21.20 6.56
N PRO A 48 -10.39 -20.70 5.55
CA PRO A 48 -9.16 -19.94 5.77
C PRO A 48 -9.45 -18.70 6.63
N LYS A 49 -8.65 -18.51 7.69
CA LYS A 49 -8.66 -17.28 8.49
C LYS A 49 -7.58 -16.36 7.95
N LEU A 50 -7.95 -15.12 7.69
CA LEU A 50 -7.05 -14.04 7.27
C LEU A 50 -6.65 -13.25 8.51
N ASN A 51 -5.37 -13.27 8.85
CA ASN A 51 -4.78 -12.42 9.88
C ASN A 51 -3.89 -11.35 9.25
N ILE A 52 -3.80 -10.18 9.88
CA ILE A 52 -2.84 -9.13 9.53
C ILE A 52 -1.80 -9.11 10.63
N GLY A 53 -0.55 -9.40 10.28
CA GLY A 53 0.60 -9.39 11.18
C GLY A 53 1.60 -8.28 10.85
N PHE A 54 2.42 -7.91 11.84
CA PHE A 54 3.62 -7.08 11.67
C PHE A 54 4.84 -8.02 11.51
N ASN A 55 5.72 -7.76 10.53
CA ASN A 55 6.90 -8.59 10.23
C ASN A 55 8.00 -8.46 11.33
N PRO A 56 8.86 -9.46 11.69
CA PRO A 56 8.96 -10.89 11.33
C PRO A 56 8.73 -11.90 12.50
N GLU A 57 8.24 -11.48 13.67
CA GLU A 57 8.12 -12.38 14.85
C GLU A 57 6.71 -13.00 15.06
N SER A 58 5.77 -12.78 14.14
CA SER A 58 4.39 -13.32 14.25
C SER A 58 4.31 -14.85 14.17
N SER A 59 5.38 -15.52 13.72
CA SER A 59 5.46 -16.97 13.57
C SER A 59 5.47 -17.77 14.89
N ALA A 60 5.60 -17.11 16.05
CA ALA A 60 5.72 -17.76 17.35
C ALA A 60 4.43 -18.47 17.86
N PHE A 61 3.28 -18.32 17.21
CA PHE A 61 2.01 -18.88 17.70
C PHE A 61 1.46 -20.08 16.91
N MET A 62 2.16 -20.57 15.88
CA MET A 62 1.57 -21.55 14.96
C MET A 62 2.29 -22.90 14.92
N GLY A 63 2.16 -23.65 16.01
CA GLY A 63 2.76 -24.99 16.13
C GLY A 63 2.26 -26.05 15.15
N THR A 64 1.30 -25.76 14.25
CA THR A 64 0.73 -26.76 13.33
C THR A 64 0.25 -26.24 11.96
N CYS A 65 0.39 -24.98 11.56
CA CYS A 65 -0.12 -24.59 10.23
C CYS A 65 0.84 -25.03 9.10
N THR A 66 0.38 -25.86 8.16
CA THR A 66 1.24 -26.47 7.11
C THR A 66 1.32 -25.68 5.81
N ASN A 67 0.39 -24.74 5.58
CA ASN A 67 0.39 -23.88 4.39
C ASN A 67 0.11 -22.44 4.82
N VAL A 68 1.18 -21.68 4.96
CA VAL A 68 1.16 -20.24 5.15
C VAL A 68 1.28 -19.58 3.80
N ILE A 69 0.28 -18.78 3.41
CA ILE A 69 0.45 -17.82 2.32
C ILE A 69 0.58 -16.44 2.94
N GLU A 70 1.75 -15.82 2.75
CA GLU A 70 2.02 -14.45 3.13
C GLU A 70 1.81 -13.53 1.92
N THR A 71 0.92 -12.56 2.04
CA THR A 71 0.77 -11.48 1.04
C THR A 71 1.27 -10.18 1.66
N PRO A 72 2.23 -9.48 1.03
CA PRO A 72 2.71 -8.19 1.57
C PRO A 72 1.57 -7.17 1.60
N ALA A 73 1.60 -6.28 2.58
CA ALA A 73 0.67 -5.18 2.72
C ALA A 73 1.40 -3.93 3.22
N TRP A 74 0.92 -2.76 2.80
CA TRP A 74 1.53 -1.50 3.17
C TRP A 74 0.56 -0.69 4.01
N SER A 75 1.00 -0.16 5.15
CA SER A 75 0.27 0.91 5.81
C SER A 75 0.18 2.14 4.92
N LEU A 76 -0.77 3.01 5.22
CA LEU A 76 -0.81 4.32 4.57
C LEU A 76 0.51 5.07 4.76
N SER A 77 1.07 5.04 5.99
CA SER A 77 2.34 5.69 6.29
C SER A 77 3.47 5.17 5.39
N GLN A 78 3.52 3.87 5.15
CA GLN A 78 4.54 3.27 4.30
C GLN A 78 4.35 3.64 2.83
N ILE A 79 3.12 3.65 2.32
CA ILE A 79 2.85 4.14 0.96
C ILE A 79 3.30 5.61 0.81
N LEU A 80 2.94 6.46 1.76
CA LEU A 80 3.32 7.88 1.74
C LEU A 80 4.84 8.08 1.88
N HIS A 81 5.54 7.18 2.55
CA HIS A 81 7.00 7.17 2.64
C HIS A 81 7.66 6.86 1.29
N LEU A 82 7.05 5.98 0.49
CA LEU A 82 7.53 5.62 -0.84
C LEU A 82 7.33 6.75 -1.87
N LEU A 83 6.33 7.62 -1.66
CA LEU A 83 6.10 8.77 -2.54
C LEU A 83 7.25 9.79 -2.46
N PRO A 84 7.82 10.22 -3.59
CA PRO A 84 8.81 11.28 -3.58
C PRO A 84 8.17 12.58 -3.08
N LYS A 85 8.80 13.23 -2.10
CA LYS A 85 8.34 14.53 -1.57
C LYS A 85 8.39 15.64 -2.62
N TRP A 86 9.32 15.50 -3.57
CA TRP A 86 9.59 16.44 -4.65
C TRP A 86 9.81 15.66 -5.93
N VAL A 87 9.22 16.11 -7.02
CA VAL A 87 9.54 15.61 -8.36
C VAL A 87 9.96 16.79 -9.23
N THR A 88 11.10 16.65 -9.89
CA THR A 88 11.61 17.64 -10.84
C THR A 88 11.34 17.12 -12.23
N ASN A 89 10.59 17.88 -13.03
CA ASN A 89 10.47 17.67 -14.46
C ASN A 89 11.19 18.80 -15.21
N PRO A 90 11.42 18.67 -16.53
CA PRO A 90 12.15 19.67 -17.32
C PRO A 90 11.56 21.08 -17.30
N THR A 91 10.30 21.21 -16.90
CA THR A 91 9.56 22.48 -16.87
C THR A 91 9.37 23.04 -15.45
N VAL A 92 9.21 22.18 -14.43
CA VAL A 92 8.69 22.56 -13.11
C VAL A 92 9.14 21.60 -12.01
N ASP A 93 9.27 22.13 -10.79
CA ASP A 93 9.37 21.34 -9.56
C ASP A 93 7.99 21.21 -8.91
N LEU A 94 7.56 19.98 -8.66
CA LEU A 94 6.31 19.69 -7.96
C LEU A 94 6.58 19.18 -6.54
N ILE A 95 5.75 19.60 -5.59
CA ILE A 95 5.76 19.15 -4.20
C ILE A 95 4.55 18.25 -3.92
N LEU A 96 4.77 17.19 -3.16
CA LEU A 96 3.72 16.35 -2.62
C LEU A 96 2.86 17.15 -1.62
N ASN A 97 1.56 17.16 -1.83
CA ASN A 97 0.57 17.78 -0.97
C ASN A 97 -0.54 16.77 -0.66
N ILE A 98 -0.94 16.71 0.60
CA ILE A 98 -2.06 15.91 1.08
C ILE A 98 -2.98 16.84 1.87
N ASP A 99 -4.25 16.89 1.52
CA ASP A 99 -5.20 17.78 2.18
C ASP A 99 -6.15 17.06 3.15
N PHE A 100 -7.00 17.84 3.81
CA PHE A 100 -7.96 17.32 4.79
C PHE A 100 -9.08 16.48 4.15
N SER A 101 -9.25 16.54 2.83
CA SER A 101 -10.19 15.71 2.07
C SER A 101 -9.61 14.34 1.76
N PHE A 102 -8.36 14.09 2.15
CA PHE A 102 -7.58 12.91 1.78
C PHE A 102 -7.19 12.86 0.31
N ASP A 103 -7.17 14.00 -0.37
CA ASP A 103 -6.68 14.08 -1.73
C ASP A 103 -5.14 14.15 -1.71
N ILE A 104 -4.52 13.46 -2.66
CA ILE A 104 -3.07 13.50 -2.85
C ILE A 104 -2.82 14.27 -4.14
N SER A 105 -1.86 15.19 -4.11
CA SER A 105 -1.53 15.98 -5.28
C SER A 105 -0.04 16.31 -5.36
N TYR A 106 0.45 16.49 -6.59
CA TYR A 106 1.74 17.10 -6.89
C TYR A 106 1.49 18.50 -7.45
N ARG A 107 1.85 19.52 -6.68
CA ARG A 107 1.57 20.94 -6.98
C ARG A 107 2.86 21.70 -7.26
N TRP A 108 2.78 22.78 -8.03
CA TRP A 108 3.92 23.67 -8.22
C TRP A 108 4.51 24.19 -6.91
N ARG A 109 5.83 24.25 -6.86
CA ARG A 109 6.55 24.87 -5.75
C ARG A 109 6.42 26.39 -5.72
N ASP A 110 6.45 27.02 -6.90
CA ASP A 110 6.32 28.46 -7.06
C ASP A 110 4.86 28.81 -7.37
N ASN A 111 4.18 29.41 -6.41
CA ASN A 111 2.74 29.67 -6.35
C ASN A 111 2.20 30.66 -7.41
N ARG A 112 2.91 30.85 -8.53
CA ARG A 112 2.68 31.92 -9.51
C ARG A 112 1.73 31.53 -10.65
N ASP A 113 1.45 30.24 -10.83
CA ASP A 113 0.49 29.78 -11.83
C ASP A 113 -0.21 28.49 -11.35
N ILE A 114 -1.52 28.57 -11.09
CA ILE A 114 -2.33 27.52 -10.45
C ILE A 114 -2.74 26.42 -11.47
N SER A 115 -2.30 26.55 -12.72
CA SER A 115 -2.85 25.81 -13.85
C SER A 115 -2.30 24.38 -14.04
N ASN A 116 -1.20 23.99 -13.37
CA ASN A 116 -0.59 22.67 -13.56
C ASN A 116 -0.36 21.94 -12.24
N TYR A 117 -1.28 21.05 -11.87
CA TYR A 117 -1.13 20.08 -10.78
C TYR A 117 -1.73 18.73 -11.21
N VAL A 118 -1.21 17.65 -10.65
CA VAL A 118 -1.83 16.31 -10.77
C VAL A 118 -2.44 15.99 -9.41
N THR A 119 -3.72 15.66 -9.39
CA THR A 119 -4.47 15.32 -8.16
C THR A 119 -5.12 13.94 -8.31
N PHE A 120 -5.18 13.23 -7.19
CA PHE A 120 -5.84 11.94 -7.01
C PHE A 120 -6.89 12.11 -5.90
N ASP A 121 -8.17 12.08 -6.26
CA ASP A 121 -9.31 12.52 -5.44
C ASP A 121 -10.51 11.54 -5.44
N LYS A 122 -10.24 10.23 -5.49
CA LYS A 122 -11.26 9.17 -5.53
C LYS A 122 -12.01 8.98 -4.20
N GLY A 123 -11.85 9.88 -3.23
CA GLY A 123 -12.52 9.84 -1.93
C GLY A 123 -12.01 8.75 -0.96
N ASP A 124 -10.90 8.09 -1.30
CA ASP A 124 -10.25 7.08 -0.45
C ASP A 124 -8.73 7.28 -0.50
N ILE A 125 -8.13 7.51 0.67
CA ILE A 125 -6.71 7.83 0.79
C ILE A 125 -5.80 6.71 0.29
N PHE A 126 -6.19 5.43 0.47
CA PHE A 126 -5.38 4.31 0.01
C PHE A 126 -5.43 4.20 -1.50
N ILE A 127 -6.60 4.40 -2.12
CA ILE A 127 -6.73 4.44 -3.57
C ILE A 127 -5.91 5.61 -4.13
N ASN A 128 -6.09 6.81 -3.59
CA ASN A 128 -5.35 8.01 -4.02
C ASN A 128 -3.84 7.80 -3.91
N ALA A 129 -3.37 7.15 -2.85
CA ALA A 129 -1.95 6.91 -2.63
C ALA A 129 -1.39 5.84 -3.58
N CYS A 130 -2.17 4.80 -3.91
CA CYS A 130 -1.79 3.81 -4.92
C CYS A 130 -1.72 4.42 -6.32
N ASP A 131 -2.68 5.27 -6.69
CA ASP A 131 -2.69 5.96 -7.98
C ASP A 131 -1.54 6.97 -8.09
N ALA A 132 -1.23 7.67 -6.99
CA ALA A 132 -0.06 8.55 -6.95
C ALA A 132 1.25 7.77 -7.16
N LEU A 133 1.38 6.58 -6.56
CA LEU A 133 2.52 5.68 -6.78
C LEU A 133 2.62 5.23 -8.24
N GLU A 134 1.51 4.79 -8.84
CA GLU A 134 1.46 4.46 -10.25
C GLU A 134 1.97 5.62 -11.11
N TRP A 135 1.45 6.83 -10.87
CA TRP A 135 1.84 8.00 -11.65
C TRP A 135 3.33 8.31 -11.52
N VAL A 136 3.90 8.35 -10.31
CA VAL A 136 5.35 8.64 -10.15
C VAL A 136 6.24 7.56 -10.77
N ILE A 137 5.78 6.30 -10.80
CA ILE A 137 6.48 5.20 -11.47
C ILE A 137 6.42 5.41 -12.99
N GLN A 138 5.24 5.66 -13.54
CA GLN A 138 5.05 5.88 -14.99
C GLN A 138 5.82 7.10 -15.51
N GLN A 139 5.93 8.16 -14.72
CA GLN A 139 6.71 9.34 -15.07
C GLN A 139 8.23 9.16 -14.83
N GLY A 140 8.67 8.04 -14.25
CA GLY A 140 10.08 7.77 -13.97
C GLY A 140 10.66 8.57 -12.80
N PHE A 141 9.82 9.14 -11.93
CA PHE A 141 10.24 9.88 -10.74
C PHE A 141 10.41 8.98 -9.51
N PHE A 142 9.94 7.75 -9.55
CA PHE A 142 10.02 6.81 -8.44
C PHE A 142 11.45 6.30 -8.20
N ASN A 143 11.81 6.11 -6.92
CA ASN A 143 13.12 5.57 -6.56
C ASN A 143 13.21 4.09 -6.96
N LYS A 144 14.09 3.79 -7.93
CA LYS A 144 14.30 2.43 -8.45
C LYS A 144 14.78 1.42 -7.40
N GLY A 145 15.36 1.87 -6.30
CA GLY A 145 15.76 0.99 -5.19
C GLY A 145 14.58 0.34 -4.45
N TYR A 146 13.36 0.83 -4.67
CA TYR A 146 12.13 0.24 -4.13
C TYR A 146 11.37 -0.62 -5.15
N LEU A 147 11.94 -0.83 -6.35
CA LEU A 147 11.37 -1.72 -7.37
C LEU A 147 12.03 -3.12 -7.27
N ALA A 148 11.29 -4.15 -7.67
CA ALA A 148 11.75 -5.54 -7.78
C ALA A 148 12.32 -5.87 -9.17
#